data_AF-A0A4S9YDB7-F1
#
_entry.id   AF-A0A4S9YDB7-F1
#
_cell.length_a   1.000
_cell.length_b   1.000
_cell.length_c   1.000
_cell.angle_alpha   90.00
_cell.angle_beta   90.00
_cell.angle_gamma   90.00
#
_symmetry.space_group_name_H-M   'P 1'
#
loop_
_entity.id
_entity.type
_entity.pdbx_description
1 polymer ?
#
loop_
_entity_poly.entity_id
_entity_poly.type
_entity_poly.pdbx_seq_one_letter_code
_entity_poly.pdbx_strand_id
1 'polypeptide(L)'
;MSYQAKLGEAVPIQGPATVSARRLGEAFAVFTFRYRSRRDLQTMYLIPRSASPVPLEDRPEESLNREELLELLRRQKARQDVQAAIKKELKRERTEDDDSDDDLVIISSRRPAKSFKSSTNVDTGIETIDLTDAPDTVADIIAE
;
A
#
# COMPACT_ATOMS: atom_id res chain seq x y z
N MET A 1 16.26 15.45 -20.17
CA MET A 1 15.97 16.89 -20.34
C MET A 1 15.36 17.41 -19.04
N SER A 2 16.14 18.09 -18.20
CA SER A 2 15.66 18.64 -16.92
C SER A 2 15.28 20.11 -17.08
N TYR A 3 14.01 20.44 -16.89
CA TYR A 3 13.52 21.81 -16.87
C TYR A 3 13.74 22.40 -15.49
N GLN A 4 14.87 23.09 -15.30
CA GLN A 4 15.12 23.87 -14.09
C GLN A 4 14.68 25.32 -14.32
N ALA A 5 13.78 25.82 -13.47
CA ALA A 5 13.39 27.22 -13.45
C ALA A 5 14.43 28.04 -12.69
N LYS A 6 14.87 29.15 -13.27
CA LYS A 6 15.75 30.12 -12.59
C LYS A 6 14.87 31.26 -12.08
N LEU A 7 14.99 31.57 -10.79
CA LEU A 7 14.35 32.76 -10.22
C LEU A 7 15.09 34.00 -10.75
N GLY A 8 14.34 34.95 -11.31
CA GLY A 8 14.89 36.22 -11.80
C GLY A 8 15.25 37.18 -10.66
N GLU A 9 15.89 38.29 -11.01
CA GLU A 9 16.20 39.36 -10.06
C GLU A 9 14.92 39.97 -9.47
N ALA A 10 14.92 40.22 -8.17
CA ALA A 10 13.79 40.82 -7.49
C ALA A 10 13.64 42.30 -7.91
N VAL A 11 12.48 42.65 -8.49
CA VAL A 11 12.14 44.04 -8.82
C VAL A 11 11.39 44.66 -7.64
N PRO A 12 11.87 45.76 -7.04
CA PRO A 12 11.16 46.42 -5.96
C PRO A 12 9.83 46.97 -6.49
N ILE A 13 8.74 46.57 -5.83
CA ILE A 13 7.44 47.19 -6.07
C ILE A 13 7.41 48.57 -5.42
N GLN A 14 6.79 49.55 -6.08
CA GLN A 14 6.37 50.77 -5.38
C GLN A 14 5.55 50.33 -4.17
N GLY A 15 5.84 50.92 -3.00
CA GLY A 15 5.30 50.48 -1.72
C GLY A 15 3.79 50.24 -1.77
N PRO A 16 3.25 49.35 -0.92
CA PRO A 16 1.87 48.95 -1.01
C PRO A 16 0.98 50.19 -1.00
N ALA A 17 0.07 50.29 -1.97
CA ALA A 17 -0.96 51.32 -1.97
C ALA A 17 -1.85 51.08 -0.74
N THR A 18 -1.59 51.80 0.35
CA THR A 18 -2.38 51.69 1.57
C THR A 18 -3.59 52.61 1.46
N VAL A 19 -4.78 52.06 1.60
CA VAL A 19 -6.01 52.85 1.70
C VAL A 19 -6.42 52.95 3.16
N SER A 20 -6.56 54.17 3.67
CA SER A 20 -7.19 54.40 4.97
C SER A 20 -8.71 54.41 4.81
N ALA A 21 -9.41 53.47 5.44
CA ALA A 21 -10.86 53.42 5.46
C ALA A 21 -11.37 53.50 6.91
N ARG A 22 -12.45 54.24 7.12
CA ARG A 22 -13.18 54.28 8.40
C ARG A 22 -14.54 53.63 8.22
N ARG A 23 -14.87 52.67 9.08
CA ARG A 23 -16.21 52.07 9.10
C ARG A 23 -17.21 53.13 9.59
N LEU A 24 -18.22 53.42 8.77
CA LEU A 24 -19.34 54.29 9.14
C LEU A 24 -20.56 53.41 9.39
N GLY A 25 -21.10 53.44 10.62
CA GLY A 25 -22.34 52.75 10.97
C GLY A 25 -22.28 51.22 10.98
N GLU A 26 -23.44 50.61 10.79
CA GLU A 26 -23.62 49.15 10.73
C GLU A 26 -23.24 48.59 9.34
N ALA A 27 -23.05 47.27 9.25
CA ALA A 27 -22.70 46.65 7.98
C ALA A 27 -23.88 46.72 7.01
N PHE A 28 -23.65 47.21 5.79
CA PHE A 28 -24.66 47.23 4.72
C PHE A 28 -25.08 45.80 4.31
N ALA A 29 -24.14 44.86 4.32
CA ALA A 29 -24.40 43.45 4.05
C ALA A 29 -23.34 42.57 4.74
N VAL A 30 -23.74 41.34 5.10
CA VAL A 30 -22.83 40.31 5.64
C VAL A 30 -22.83 39.13 4.68
N PHE A 31 -21.65 38.83 4.13
CA PHE A 31 -21.46 37.66 3.28
C PHE A 31 -20.86 36.52 4.12
N THR A 32 -21.61 35.42 4.22
CA THR A 32 -21.14 34.21 4.90
C THR A 32 -20.54 33.26 3.88
N PHE A 33 -19.22 33.17 3.83
CA PHE A 33 -18.53 32.21 2.99
C PHE A 33 -18.63 30.82 3.61
N ARG A 34 -19.26 29.88 2.89
CA ARG A 34 -19.31 28.47 3.29
C ARG A 34 -18.09 27.75 2.75
N TYR A 35 -17.41 27.03 3.63
CA TYR A 35 -16.34 26.12 3.24
C TYR A 35 -16.89 24.73 2.95
N ARG A 36 -16.04 23.90 2.33
CA ARG A 36 -16.31 22.47 2.19
C ARG A 36 -16.40 21.81 3.56
N SER A 37 -17.19 20.74 3.66
CA SER A 37 -17.35 20.03 4.92
C SER A 37 -16.02 19.43 5.38
N ARG A 38 -15.88 19.15 6.67
CA ARG A 38 -14.68 18.47 7.21
C ARG A 38 -14.42 17.14 6.47
N ARG A 39 -15.46 16.38 6.17
CA ARG A 39 -15.38 15.11 5.42
C ARG A 39 -14.82 15.31 4.01
N ASP A 40 -15.27 16.36 3.32
CA ASP A 40 -14.76 16.67 1.97
C ASP A 40 -13.28 17.08 2.02
N LEU A 41 -12.89 17.91 3.00
CA LEU A 41 -11.51 18.33 3.18
C LEU A 41 -10.58 17.14 3.48
N GLN A 42 -11.05 16.17 4.27
CA GLN A 42 -10.34 14.91 4.51
C GLN A 42 -10.25 14.03 3.27
N THR A 43 -11.31 14.00 2.44
CA THR A 43 -11.35 13.22 1.20
C THR A 43 -10.39 13.79 0.15
N MET A 44 -10.24 15.11 0.11
CA MET A 44 -9.26 15.79 -0.75
C MET A 44 -7.85 15.84 -0.17
N TYR A 45 -7.61 15.20 0.98
CA TYR A 45 -6.32 15.20 1.68
C TYR A 45 -5.77 16.59 2.05
N LEU A 46 -6.65 17.59 2.16
CA LEU A 46 -6.28 18.93 2.65
C LEU A 46 -6.12 18.96 4.18
N ILE A 47 -6.84 18.06 4.87
CA ILE A 47 -6.73 17.81 6.31
C ILE A 47 -6.49 16.31 6.50
N PRO A 48 -5.74 15.87 7.54
CA PRO A 48 -5.56 14.46 7.83
C PRO A 48 -6.89 13.69 7.92
N ARG A 49 -6.93 12.53 7.26
CA ARG A 49 -8.03 11.58 7.42
C ARG A 49 -8.03 11.03 8.85
N SER A 50 -9.19 10.57 9.31
CA SER A 50 -9.23 9.70 10.50
C SER A 50 -8.32 8.50 10.26
N ALA A 51 -7.64 8.02 11.31
CA ALA A 51 -6.84 6.81 11.23
C ALA A 51 -7.68 5.68 10.62
N SER A 52 -7.07 4.91 9.72
CA SER A 52 -7.72 3.69 9.25
C SER A 52 -8.03 2.80 10.45
N PRO A 53 -9.23 2.20 10.54
CA PRO A 53 -9.51 1.29 11.64
C PRO A 53 -8.48 0.17 11.65
N VAL A 54 -8.03 -0.21 12.84
CA VAL A 54 -7.08 -1.31 13.03
C VAL A 54 -7.71 -2.60 12.47
N PRO A 55 -6.97 -3.42 11.69
CA PRO A 55 -7.44 -4.71 11.19
C PRO A 55 -7.98 -5.61 12.31
N LEU A 56 -8.89 -6.54 11.98
CA LEU A 56 -9.50 -7.42 13.00
C LEU A 56 -8.47 -8.34 13.64
N GLU A 57 -7.46 -8.75 12.87
CA GLU A 57 -6.39 -9.66 13.29
C GLU A 57 -5.45 -9.03 14.32
N ASP A 58 -5.30 -7.70 14.32
CA ASP A 58 -4.39 -6.96 15.21
C ASP A 58 -5.07 -6.48 16.50
N ARG A 59 -6.39 -6.69 16.63
CA ARG A 59 -7.15 -6.29 17.81
C ARG A 59 -7.10 -7.39 18.88
N PRO A 60 -7.08 -7.02 20.18
CA PRO A 60 -7.14 -8.01 21.26
C PRO A 60 -8.48 -8.76 21.23
N GLU A 61 -8.43 -10.07 21.48
CA GLU A 61 -9.59 -10.98 21.38
C GLU A 61 -10.77 -10.53 22.26
N GLU A 62 -10.47 -9.98 23.44
CA GLU A 62 -11.45 -9.49 24.41
C GLU A 62 -12.25 -8.27 23.92
N SER A 63 -11.73 -7.56 22.92
CA SER A 63 -12.37 -6.37 22.34
C SER A 63 -13.27 -6.68 21.13
N LEU A 64 -13.21 -7.91 20.62
CA LEU A 64 -13.94 -8.30 19.41
C LEU A 64 -15.39 -8.67 19.72
N ASN A 65 -16.31 -8.17 18.90
CA ASN A 65 -17.70 -8.58 18.97
C ASN A 65 -17.89 -10.00 18.38
N ARG A 66 -19.01 -10.65 18.68
CA ARG A 66 -19.34 -12.01 18.19
C ARG A 66 -19.32 -12.10 16.66
N GLU A 67 -19.80 -11.08 15.97
CA GLU A 67 -19.81 -11.04 14.51
C GLU A 67 -18.39 -10.93 13.94
N GLU A 68 -17.55 -10.10 14.56
CA GLU A 68 -16.15 -9.90 14.17
C GLU A 68 -15.31 -11.16 14.41
N LEU A 69 -15.54 -11.87 15.53
CA LEU A 69 -14.92 -13.17 15.81
C LEU A 69 -15.28 -14.22 14.75
N LEU A 70 -16.55 -14.27 14.32
CA LEU A 70 -16.98 -15.18 13.26
C LEU A 70 -16.32 -14.84 11.92
N GLU A 71 -16.16 -13.56 11.61
CA GLU A 71 -15.45 -13.12 10.42
C GLU A 71 -13.97 -13.51 10.45
N LEU A 72 -13.30 -13.29 11.59
CA LEU A 72 -11.90 -13.69 11.79
C LEU A 72 -11.73 -15.20 11.59
N LEU A 73 -12.60 -16.01 12.18
CA LEU A 73 -12.59 -17.46 12.03
C LEU A 73 -12.82 -17.90 10.57
N ARG A 74 -13.73 -17.25 9.85
CA ARG A 74 -13.93 -17.50 8.41
C ARG A 74 -12.66 -17.21 7.61
N ARG A 75 -12.00 -16.09 7.86
CA ARG A 75 -10.73 -15.73 7.19
C ARG A 75 -9.62 -16.73 7.51
N GLN A 76 -9.53 -17.17 8.76
CA GLN A 76 -8.53 -18.15 9.19
C GLN A 76 -8.72 -19.51 8.49
N LYS A 77 -9.96 -20.00 8.40
CA LYS A 77 -10.28 -21.25 7.67
C LYS A 77 -9.91 -21.17 6.20
N ALA A 78 -10.28 -20.08 5.52
CA ALA A 78 -9.93 -19.88 4.12
C ALA A 78 -8.41 -19.89 3.90
N ARG A 79 -7.62 -19.26 4.79
CA ARG A 79 -6.14 -19.31 4.73
C ARG A 79 -5.60 -20.72 4.95
N GLN A 80 -6.17 -21.49 5.90
CA GLN A 80 -5.76 -22.87 6.16
C GLN A 80 -6.05 -23.80 4.97
N ASP A 81 -7.22 -23.64 4.34
CA ASP A 81 -7.60 -24.45 3.18
C ASP A 81 -6.65 -24.21 1.99
N VAL A 82 -6.29 -22.96 1.74
CA VAL A 82 -5.30 -22.58 0.72
C VAL A 82 -3.93 -23.18 1.04
N GLN A 83 -3.47 -23.08 2.29
CA GLN A 83 -2.19 -23.68 2.70
C GLN A 83 -2.19 -25.20 2.60
N ALA A 84 -3.31 -25.85 2.92
CA ALA A 84 -3.46 -27.30 2.80
C ALA A 84 -3.47 -27.75 1.32
N ALA A 85 -4.13 -26.99 0.44
CA ALA A 85 -4.10 -27.23 -1.00
C ALA A 85 -2.66 -27.12 -1.55
N ILE A 86 -1.95 -26.04 -1.23
CA ILE A 86 -0.55 -25.84 -1.63
C ILE A 86 0.34 -27.00 -1.13
N LYS A 87 0.20 -27.41 0.14
CA LYS A 87 1.00 -28.52 0.70
C LYS A 87 0.70 -29.86 0.04
N LYS A 88 -0.56 -30.09 -0.38
CA LYS A 88 -0.97 -31.31 -1.08
C LYS A 88 -0.43 -31.34 -2.51
N GLU A 89 -0.51 -30.23 -3.23
CA GLU A 89 0.06 -30.09 -4.57
C GLU A 89 1.58 -30.31 -4.55
N LEU A 90 2.28 -29.71 -3.58
CA LEU A 90 3.74 -29.86 -3.43
C LEU A 90 4.19 -31.30 -3.09
N LYS A 91 3.32 -32.12 -2.50
CA LYS A 91 3.61 -33.54 -2.22
C LYS A 91 3.33 -34.47 -3.41
N ARG A 92 2.43 -34.06 -4.32
CA ARG A 92 2.03 -34.89 -5.45
C ARG A 92 3.06 -34.89 -6.59
N GLU A 93 3.97 -33.92 -6.63
CA GLU A 93 5.08 -33.90 -7.59
C GLU A 93 6.26 -34.84 -7.23
N ARG A 94 6.23 -35.56 -6.09
CA ARG A 94 7.37 -36.39 -5.62
C ARG A 94 7.15 -37.91 -5.64
N THR A 95 6.21 -38.43 -6.43
CA THR A 95 6.08 -39.89 -6.62
C THR A 95 5.44 -40.18 -7.96
N GLU A 96 6.25 -40.19 -9.00
CA GLU A 96 6.15 -41.21 -10.05
C GLU A 96 7.53 -41.88 -10.08
N ASP A 97 7.52 -43.21 -9.95
CA ASP A 97 8.62 -44.17 -10.10
C ASP A 97 9.47 -44.56 -8.86
N ASP A 98 9.26 -45.83 -8.49
CA ASP A 98 10.27 -46.88 -8.26
C ASP A 98 10.37 -47.48 -6.83
N ASP A 99 9.97 -48.76 -6.75
CA ASP A 99 10.27 -49.68 -5.67
C ASP A 99 11.76 -50.07 -5.75
N SER A 100 12.63 -49.48 -4.92
CA SER A 100 13.93 -50.09 -4.62
C SER A 100 14.63 -49.49 -3.39
N ASP A 101 15.29 -50.39 -2.66
CA ASP A 101 16.07 -50.22 -1.45
C ASP A 101 17.19 -49.16 -1.54
N ASP A 102 17.53 -48.64 -0.34
CA ASP A 102 18.80 -48.02 0.09
C ASP A 102 19.56 -47.09 -0.87
N ASP A 103 19.55 -45.78 -0.57
CA ASP A 103 20.78 -44.96 -0.44
C ASP A 103 20.48 -43.56 0.12
N LEU A 104 21.22 -43.13 1.16
CA LEU A 104 21.16 -41.79 1.74
C LEU A 104 21.82 -40.76 0.79
N VAL A 105 21.03 -40.10 -0.05
CA VAL A 105 21.50 -39.02 -0.93
C VAL A 105 21.49 -37.67 -0.20
N ILE A 106 22.68 -37.08 -0.02
CA ILE A 106 22.87 -35.72 0.50
C ILE A 106 22.36 -34.71 -0.55
N ILE A 107 21.19 -34.13 -0.33
CA ILE A 107 20.64 -33.06 -1.18
C ILE A 107 21.23 -31.73 -0.71
N SER A 108 22.13 -31.15 -1.52
CA SER A 108 22.68 -29.81 -1.30
C SER A 108 21.55 -28.77 -1.19
N SER A 109 21.60 -27.95 -0.13
CA SER A 109 20.59 -26.96 0.26
C SER A 109 20.59 -25.67 -0.58
N ARG A 110 20.75 -25.75 -1.90
CA ARG A 110 20.54 -24.59 -2.78
C ARG A 110 19.16 -24.66 -3.42
N ARG A 111 18.25 -23.84 -2.91
CA ARG A 111 16.94 -23.61 -3.55
C ARG A 111 17.18 -23.02 -4.95
N PRO A 112 16.55 -23.54 -6.02
CA PRO A 112 16.50 -22.80 -7.27
C PRO A 112 15.73 -21.50 -7.01
N ALA A 113 16.36 -20.36 -7.28
CA ALA A 113 15.67 -19.08 -7.21
C ALA A 113 14.50 -19.12 -8.22
N LYS A 114 13.27 -18.92 -7.74
CA LYS A 114 12.11 -18.69 -8.62
C LYS A 114 12.45 -17.48 -9.48
N SER A 115 12.61 -17.68 -10.79
CA SER A 115 12.86 -16.60 -11.73
C SER A 115 11.65 -15.65 -11.70
N PHE A 116 11.91 -14.38 -11.42
CA PHE A 116 10.93 -13.31 -11.58
C PHE A 116 10.46 -13.34 -13.04
N LYS A 117 9.15 -13.38 -13.28
CA LYS A 117 8.61 -13.36 -14.64
C LYS A 117 8.71 -11.93 -15.18
N SER A 118 9.86 -11.55 -15.73
CA SER A 118 9.94 -10.36 -16.58
C SER A 118 9.59 -10.76 -18.01
N SER A 119 8.77 -9.94 -18.68
CA SER A 119 8.53 -10.08 -20.12
C SER A 119 9.10 -8.84 -20.82
N THR A 120 9.87 -9.08 -21.87
CA THR A 120 10.45 -8.05 -22.72
C THR A 120 9.66 -7.97 -24.01
N ASN A 121 9.10 -6.80 -24.32
CA ASN A 121 8.40 -6.58 -25.59
C ASN A 121 9.43 -6.52 -26.73
N VAL A 122 9.34 -7.45 -27.69
CA VAL A 122 10.34 -7.63 -28.77
C VAL A 122 10.43 -6.42 -29.71
N ASP A 123 9.36 -5.64 -29.82
CA ASP A 123 9.25 -4.54 -30.79
C ASP A 123 9.72 -3.19 -30.21
N THR A 124 9.57 -3.01 -28.90
CA THR A 124 9.92 -1.74 -28.22
C THR A 124 11.12 -1.86 -27.30
N GLY A 125 11.58 -3.09 -26.99
CA GLY A 125 12.68 -3.36 -26.06
C GLY A 125 12.37 -3.00 -24.61
N ILE A 126 11.12 -2.65 -24.30
CA ILE A 126 10.70 -2.22 -22.96
C ILE A 126 10.45 -3.47 -22.11
N GLU A 127 11.13 -3.55 -20.97
CA GLU A 127 10.91 -4.57 -19.95
C GLU A 127 9.71 -4.17 -19.09
N THR A 128 8.70 -5.04 -19.03
CA THR A 128 7.50 -4.83 -18.22
C THR A 128 7.53 -5.78 -17.02
N ILE A 129 7.39 -5.21 -15.83
CA ILE A 129 7.35 -5.93 -14.56
C ILE A 129 5.91 -5.86 -14.04
N ASP A 130 5.31 -7.02 -13.79
CA ASP A 130 3.97 -7.12 -13.20
C ASP A 130 4.05 -6.89 -11.68
N LEU A 131 3.44 -5.79 -11.20
CA LEU A 131 3.45 -5.40 -9.79
C LEU A 131 2.33 -6.06 -8.97
N THR A 132 1.46 -6.87 -9.61
CA THR A 132 0.35 -7.54 -8.94
C THR A 132 0.74 -8.87 -8.30
N ASP A 133 1.94 -9.38 -8.60
CA ASP A 133 2.50 -10.65 -8.09
C ASP A 133 3.73 -10.41 -7.19
N ALA A 134 3.71 -9.30 -6.43
CA ALA A 134 4.76 -9.01 -5.46
C ALA A 134 4.70 -10.04 -4.31
N PRO A 135 5.77 -10.81 -4.04
CA PRO A 135 5.84 -11.57 -2.80
C PRO A 135 5.97 -10.58 -1.64
N ASP A 136 5.01 -10.62 -0.70
CA ASP A 136 5.08 -9.94 0.60
C ASP A 136 6.35 -10.36 1.34
N THR A 137 7.46 -9.69 1.06
CA THR A 137 8.75 -9.86 1.74
C THR A 137 9.34 -8.50 2.04
N VAL A 138 8.60 -7.72 2.82
CA VAL A 138 9.14 -6.57 3.56
C VAL A 138 9.31 -7.03 5.00
N ALA A 139 10.40 -7.74 5.29
CA ALA A 139 10.75 -8.10 6.67
C ALA A 139 12.25 -8.02 6.99
N ASP A 140 13.19 -8.24 6.05
CA ASP A 140 14.59 -8.48 6.45
C ASP A 140 15.64 -7.54 5.81
N ILE A 141 15.50 -6.20 5.90
CA ILE A 141 16.59 -5.28 5.48
C ILE A 141 16.98 -4.21 6.53
N ILE A 142 16.51 -4.24 7.78
CA ILE A 142 17.08 -3.34 8.80
C ILE A 142 17.46 -4.11 10.06
N ALA A 143 18.66 -4.69 10.00
CA ALA A 143 19.45 -5.07 11.16
C ALA A 143 20.94 -4.85 10.84
N GLU A 144 21.41 -3.61 11.03
CA GLU A 144 22.72 -3.29 11.60
C GLU A 144 22.67 -1.92 12.27
#